data_AF-A0A9E3B163-F1
#
_entry.id   AF-A0A9E3B163-F1
#
_cell.length_a   1.000
_cell.length_b   1.000
_cell.length_c   1.000
_cell.angle_alpha   90.00
_cell.angle_beta   90.00
_cell.angle_gamma   90.00
#
_symmetry.space_group_name_H-M   'P 1'
#
loop_
_entity.id
_entity.type
_entity.pdbx_description
1 polymer ?
#
loop_
_entity_poly.entity_id
_entity_poly.type
_entity_poly.pdbx_seq_one_letter_code
_entity_poly.pdbx_strand_id
1 'polypeptide(L)'
;MQRDEISVVELIEDERSCPQCKETKPLAAFSQRKAKTDECKKICNECEQLNRRERYHRMTAHRESWHQQQQEREKTRQQERNRRIISRQADEEHWRERENWYLQQPDRRCRACCKFQPASAFGGVSSANGFTLYTRCKICHEAMLAHRQLPCCLCQKKTCRNDFLSHFNGYTLCGNGTALSLCCKECEAALLALSEVRQRTLILSCCQKAFPAGQVIYTERDPETDEIHYVGRTGNPKRRHAQHLCDTSSTLALWGTERKVWYTRGNWIQALADRGLKPSMQILQTIETSPLVIEWEQRYIWHGIQQGWQLLNVETMDQELVARIKASSLDFLVAPFELLVQEHFFSSHELPAFLRYWHQAEYFPGRASSVITIRSQGTSYSPAFFSLTQQYASSLRMS
;
A
#
# COMPACT_ATOMS: atom_id res chain seq x y z
N MET A 1 -44.50 82.53 -75.69
CA MET A 1 -43.59 81.47 -75.20
C MET A 1 -43.75 81.39 -73.70
N GLN A 2 -44.64 80.50 -73.25
CA GLN A 2 -44.93 80.25 -71.84
C GLN A 2 -43.79 79.43 -71.23
N ARG A 3 -43.27 79.88 -70.08
CA ARG A 3 -42.30 79.16 -69.25
C ARG A 3 -43.11 78.31 -68.27
N ASP A 4 -42.93 76.99 -68.32
CA ASP A 4 -43.46 76.08 -67.31
C ASP A 4 -42.60 76.19 -66.04
N GLU A 5 -43.22 76.67 -64.96
CA GLU A 5 -42.68 76.64 -63.61
C GLU A 5 -42.81 75.22 -63.05
N ILE A 6 -41.66 74.52 -62.94
CA ILE A 6 -41.56 73.25 -62.23
C ILE A 6 -41.68 73.53 -60.74
N SER A 7 -42.87 73.29 -60.19
CA SER A 7 -43.14 73.28 -58.75
C SER A 7 -42.39 72.14 -58.07
N VAL A 8 -41.25 72.46 -57.46
CA VAL A 8 -40.47 71.55 -56.61
C VAL A 8 -41.28 71.28 -55.34
N VAL A 9 -41.99 70.15 -55.30
CA VAL A 9 -42.53 69.61 -54.04
C VAL A 9 -41.33 69.10 -53.26
N GLU A 10 -40.87 69.86 -52.26
CA GLU A 10 -39.93 69.38 -51.25
C GLU A 10 -40.58 68.19 -50.54
N LEU A 11 -40.23 66.97 -50.99
CA LEU A 11 -40.50 65.75 -50.27
C LEU A 11 -39.75 65.86 -48.93
N ILE A 12 -40.50 66.08 -47.85
CA ILE A 12 -39.97 65.97 -46.49
C ILE A 12 -39.52 64.52 -46.33
N GLU A 13 -38.22 64.27 -46.48
CA GLU A 13 -37.63 62.96 -46.24
C GLU A 13 -37.74 62.68 -44.75
N ASP A 14 -38.64 61.78 -44.37
CA ASP A 14 -38.77 61.35 -42.99
C ASP A 14 -37.41 60.82 -42.48
N GLU A 15 -36.94 61.39 -41.38
CA GLU A 15 -35.70 61.00 -40.71
C GLU A 15 -35.98 60.15 -39.46
N ARG A 16 -35.07 59.21 -39.15
CA ARG A 16 -35.16 58.35 -37.96
C ARG A 16 -33.81 58.17 -37.29
N SER A 17 -33.77 58.24 -35.97
CA SER A 17 -32.56 57.98 -35.18
C SER A 17 -32.31 56.46 -35.01
N CYS A 18 -31.10 56.01 -35.32
CA CYS A 18 -30.67 54.64 -35.10
C CYS A 18 -30.26 54.43 -33.63
N PRO A 19 -30.86 53.50 -32.86
CA PRO A 19 -30.57 53.30 -31.45
C PRO A 19 -29.17 52.70 -31.18
N GLN A 20 -28.48 52.16 -32.20
CA GLN A 20 -27.15 51.57 -32.05
C GLN A 20 -26.02 52.59 -32.26
N CYS A 21 -26.01 53.33 -33.38
CA CYS A 21 -25.00 54.38 -33.62
C CYS A 21 -25.42 55.77 -33.11
N LYS A 22 -26.70 55.95 -32.75
CA LYS A 22 -27.32 57.21 -32.29
C LYS A 22 -27.38 58.32 -33.34
N GLU A 23 -27.06 58.04 -34.59
CA GLU A 23 -27.17 59.00 -35.69
C GLU A 23 -28.60 59.03 -36.27
N THR A 24 -29.08 60.23 -36.61
CA THR A 24 -30.32 60.44 -37.37
C THR A 24 -30.05 60.26 -38.86
N LYS A 25 -30.80 59.38 -39.52
CA LYS A 25 -30.61 59.03 -40.94
C LYS A 25 -31.97 59.02 -41.66
N PRO A 26 -32.01 59.26 -42.98
CA PRO A 26 -33.25 59.17 -43.76
C PRO A 26 -33.85 57.75 -43.68
N LEU A 27 -35.18 57.61 -43.74
CA LEU A 27 -35.86 56.31 -43.65
C LEU A 27 -35.34 55.26 -44.67
N ALA A 28 -34.85 55.70 -45.83
CA ALA A 28 -34.21 54.81 -46.82
C ALA A 28 -32.96 54.08 -46.29
N ALA A 29 -32.28 54.64 -45.28
CA ALA A 29 -31.16 53.99 -44.60
C ALA A 29 -31.58 52.84 -43.68
N PHE A 30 -32.89 52.57 -43.53
CA PHE A 30 -33.45 51.47 -42.75
C PHE A 30 -34.11 50.46 -43.69
N SER A 31 -33.71 49.18 -43.59
CA SER A 31 -34.30 48.12 -44.41
C SER A 31 -35.78 47.94 -44.07
N GLN A 32 -36.63 48.25 -45.06
CA GLN A 32 -38.03 47.82 -45.06
C GLN A 32 -38.07 46.30 -45.28
N ARG A 33 -38.15 45.53 -44.21
CA ARG A 33 -38.57 44.13 -44.35
C ARG A 33 -40.08 44.14 -44.52
N LYS A 34 -40.59 43.37 -45.49
CA LYS A 34 -41.99 42.94 -45.56
C LYS A 34 -42.30 42.04 -44.36
N ALA A 35 -42.39 42.62 -43.17
CA ALA A 35 -43.03 41.96 -42.05
C ALA A 35 -44.55 42.15 -42.21
N LYS A 36 -45.35 41.21 -41.69
CA LYS A 36 -46.82 41.31 -41.69
C LYS A 36 -47.35 42.49 -40.84
N THR A 37 -46.46 43.22 -40.18
CA THR A 37 -46.70 44.42 -39.40
C THR A 37 -45.74 45.50 -39.93
N ASP A 38 -46.23 46.71 -40.21
CA ASP A 38 -45.49 47.87 -40.76
C ASP A 38 -44.38 48.43 -39.84
N GLU A 39 -43.79 47.58 -38.99
CA GLU A 39 -42.70 47.97 -38.11
C GLU A 39 -41.38 47.96 -38.88
N CYS A 40 -41.00 49.12 -39.42
CA CYS A 40 -39.66 49.35 -39.97
C CYS A 40 -38.58 48.96 -38.95
N LYS A 41 -37.51 48.29 -39.39
CA LYS A 41 -36.42 47.82 -38.51
C LYS A 41 -35.92 48.91 -37.58
N LYS A 42 -35.56 48.50 -36.35
CA LYS A 42 -35.12 49.41 -35.30
C LYS A 42 -33.73 50.01 -35.54
N ILE A 43 -32.85 49.40 -36.34
CA ILE A 43 -31.47 49.85 -36.59
C ILE A 43 -31.22 50.14 -38.07
N CYS A 44 -30.32 51.08 -38.38
CA CYS A 44 -29.94 51.41 -39.76
C CYS A 44 -29.19 50.25 -40.44
N ASN A 45 -29.17 50.26 -41.78
CA ASN A 45 -28.57 49.22 -42.61
C ASN A 45 -27.08 48.99 -42.33
N GLU A 46 -26.33 50.06 -42.03
CA GLU A 46 -24.91 49.98 -41.68
C GLU A 46 -24.69 49.22 -40.37
N CYS A 47 -25.43 49.58 -39.30
CA CYS A 47 -25.38 48.86 -38.03
C CYS A 47 -25.83 47.40 -38.19
N GLU A 48 -26.81 47.12 -39.06
CA GLU A 48 -27.22 45.75 -39.37
C GLU A 48 -26.09 44.97 -40.08
N GLN A 49 -25.42 45.59 -41.06
CA GLN A 49 -24.28 44.97 -41.75
C GLN A 49 -23.12 44.70 -40.78
N LEU A 50 -22.82 45.64 -39.87
CA LEU A 50 -21.81 45.45 -38.83
C LEU A 50 -22.18 44.27 -37.92
N ASN A 51 -23.42 44.24 -37.40
CA ASN A 51 -23.91 43.13 -36.57
C ASN A 51 -23.87 41.78 -37.30
N ARG A 52 -24.13 41.76 -38.61
CA ARG A 52 -24.01 40.55 -39.43
C ARG A 52 -22.56 40.10 -39.55
N ARG A 53 -21.62 41.02 -39.80
CA ARG A 53 -20.17 40.73 -39.83
C ARG A 53 -19.69 40.21 -38.49
N GLU A 54 -20.04 40.86 -37.38
CA GLU A 54 -19.68 40.40 -36.03
C GLU A 54 -20.27 39.03 -35.69
N ARG A 55 -21.54 38.77 -36.06
CA ARG A 55 -22.15 37.45 -35.88
C ARG A 55 -21.41 36.39 -36.70
N TYR A 56 -21.09 36.71 -37.95
CA TYR A 56 -20.30 35.84 -38.80
C TYR A 56 -18.92 35.56 -38.18
N HIS A 57 -18.19 36.58 -37.73
CA HIS A 57 -16.90 36.42 -37.05
C HIS A 57 -17.00 35.56 -35.79
N ARG A 58 -18.01 35.78 -34.94
CA ARG A 58 -18.24 34.94 -33.74
C ARG A 58 -18.52 33.49 -34.10
N MET A 59 -19.35 33.25 -35.11
CA MET A 59 -19.64 31.89 -35.58
C MET A 59 -18.41 31.21 -36.18
N THR A 60 -17.61 31.94 -36.96
CA THR A 60 -16.35 31.43 -37.53
C THR A 60 -15.34 31.09 -36.42
N ALA A 61 -15.11 32.02 -35.48
CA ALA A 61 -14.22 31.78 -34.35
C ALA A 61 -14.70 30.60 -33.47
N HIS A 62 -16.01 30.48 -33.24
CA HIS A 62 -16.57 29.33 -32.52
C HIS A 62 -16.35 28.00 -33.27
N ARG A 63 -16.54 27.99 -34.60
CA ARG A 63 -16.27 26.79 -35.41
C ARG A 63 -14.79 26.41 -35.38
N GLU A 64 -13.89 27.39 -35.50
CA GLU A 64 -12.44 27.17 -35.42
C GLU A 64 -12.02 26.60 -34.07
N SER A 65 -12.51 27.20 -32.97
CA SER A 65 -12.28 26.69 -31.61
C SER A 65 -12.80 25.27 -31.42
N TRP A 66 -14.00 24.98 -31.92
CA TRP A 66 -14.56 23.63 -31.88
C TRP A 66 -13.71 22.63 -32.68
N HIS A 67 -13.23 23.00 -33.88
CA HIS A 67 -12.34 22.15 -34.67
C HIS A 67 -11.00 21.90 -33.97
N GLN A 68 -10.40 22.92 -33.36
CA GLN A 68 -9.18 22.78 -32.56
C GLN A 68 -9.39 21.82 -31.38
N GLN A 69 -10.50 21.96 -30.65
CA GLN A 69 -10.83 21.08 -29.54
C GLN A 69 -11.05 19.62 -30.00
N GLN A 70 -11.69 19.40 -31.16
CA GLN A 70 -11.84 18.06 -31.73
C GLN A 70 -10.49 17.45 -32.11
N GLN A 71 -9.62 18.23 -32.75
CA GLN A 71 -8.27 17.78 -33.11
C GLN A 71 -7.44 17.43 -31.87
N GLU A 72 -7.53 18.23 -30.81
CA GLU A 72 -6.84 17.95 -29.55
C GLU A 72 -7.37 16.69 -28.88
N ARG A 73 -8.70 16.51 -28.79
CA ARG A 73 -9.31 15.28 -28.27
C ARG A 73 -8.89 14.04 -29.05
N GLU A 74 -8.85 14.14 -30.37
CA GLU A 74 -8.42 13.03 -31.24
C GLU A 74 -6.94 12.72 -31.04
N LYS A 75 -6.08 13.75 -30.93
CA LYS A 75 -4.67 13.59 -30.59
C LYS A 75 -4.49 12.90 -29.23
N THR A 76 -5.24 13.29 -28.19
CA THR A 76 -5.21 12.65 -26.88
C THR A 76 -5.66 11.19 -26.95
N ARG A 77 -6.75 10.89 -27.67
CA ARG A 77 -7.22 9.51 -27.88
C ARG A 77 -6.19 8.67 -28.62
N GLN A 78 -5.55 9.22 -29.64
CA GLN A 78 -4.49 8.54 -30.38
C GLN A 78 -3.26 8.28 -29.52
N GLN A 79 -2.85 9.24 -28.69
CA GLN A 79 -1.75 9.06 -27.73
C GLN A 79 -2.06 7.98 -26.71
N GLU A 80 -3.27 7.97 -26.13
CA GLU A 80 -3.71 6.94 -25.18
C GLU A 80 -3.79 5.55 -25.85
N ARG A 81 -4.30 5.47 -27.08
CA ARG A 81 -4.30 4.23 -27.87
C ARG A 81 -2.87 3.74 -28.10
N ASN A 82 -1.95 4.61 -28.50
CA ASN A 82 -0.54 4.27 -28.71
C ASN A 82 0.12 3.78 -27.41
N ARG A 83 -0.15 4.43 -26.27
CA ARG A 83 0.33 3.98 -24.95
C ARG A 83 -0.15 2.57 -24.61
N ARG A 84 -1.42 2.26 -24.87
CA ARG A 84 -1.98 0.91 -24.66
C ARG A 84 -1.35 -0.14 -25.56
N ILE A 85 -1.06 0.22 -26.82
CA ILE A 85 -0.36 -0.67 -27.76
C ILE A 85 1.06 -0.95 -27.28
N ILE A 86 1.82 0.09 -26.91
CA ILE A 86 3.19 -0.05 -26.40
C ILE A 86 3.21 -0.90 -25.12
N SER A 87 2.30 -0.64 -24.17
CA SER A 87 2.19 -1.43 -22.94
C SER A 87 1.90 -2.90 -23.24
N ARG A 88 0.98 -3.20 -24.16
CA ARG A 88 0.68 -4.58 -24.56
C ARG A 88 1.88 -5.27 -25.21
N GLN A 89 2.59 -4.57 -26.10
CA GLN A 89 3.79 -5.10 -26.75
C GLN A 89 4.89 -5.42 -25.72
N ALA A 90 5.09 -4.54 -24.74
CA ALA A 90 6.03 -4.77 -23.64
C ALA A 90 5.62 -5.98 -22.77
N ASP A 91 4.32 -6.11 -22.45
CA ASP A 91 3.81 -7.27 -21.71
C ASP A 91 4.00 -8.59 -22.48
N GLU A 92 3.75 -8.58 -23.80
CA GLU A 92 3.96 -9.73 -24.69
C GLU A 92 5.44 -10.10 -24.84
N GLU A 93 6.33 -9.13 -24.93
CA GLU A 93 7.78 -9.34 -24.96
C GLU A 93 8.28 -9.93 -23.65
N HIS A 94 7.92 -9.33 -22.51
CA HIS A 94 8.27 -9.83 -21.19
C HIS A 94 7.68 -11.24 -20.93
N TRP A 95 6.49 -11.55 -21.46
CA TRP A 95 5.94 -12.90 -21.40
C TRP A 95 6.76 -13.90 -22.22
N ARG A 96 7.18 -13.52 -23.44
CA ARG A 96 8.06 -14.35 -24.29
C ARG A 96 9.43 -14.57 -23.65
N GLU A 97 10.04 -13.53 -23.09
CA GLU A 97 11.30 -13.64 -22.34
C GLU A 97 11.16 -14.62 -21.17
N ARG A 98 10.04 -14.54 -20.44
CA ARG A 98 9.75 -15.45 -19.34
C ARG A 98 9.57 -16.90 -19.81
N GLU A 99 8.85 -17.15 -20.90
CA GLU A 99 8.74 -18.49 -21.47
C GLU A 99 10.09 -19.05 -21.92
N ASN A 100 10.89 -18.24 -22.62
CA ASN A 100 12.24 -18.60 -23.03
C ASN A 100 13.12 -18.93 -21.82
N TRP A 101 13.01 -18.15 -20.75
CA TRP A 101 13.71 -18.42 -19.50
C TRP A 101 13.29 -19.76 -18.89
N TYR A 102 11.99 -20.08 -18.87
CA TYR A 102 11.49 -21.37 -18.39
C TYR A 102 12.04 -22.56 -19.19
N LEU A 103 12.18 -22.43 -20.51
CA LEU A 103 12.74 -23.47 -21.37
C LEU A 103 14.23 -23.74 -21.11
N GLN A 104 14.96 -22.74 -20.60
CA GLN A 104 16.37 -22.87 -20.25
C GLN A 104 16.59 -23.46 -18.85
N GLN A 105 15.55 -23.57 -18.03
CA GLN A 105 15.68 -24.11 -16.68
C GLN A 105 15.56 -25.63 -16.68
N PRO A 106 16.34 -26.34 -15.85
CA PRO A 106 16.21 -27.78 -15.69
C PRO A 106 14.88 -28.14 -15.02
N ASP A 107 14.42 -29.36 -15.27
CA ASP A 107 13.31 -29.97 -14.55
C ASP A 107 13.55 -29.95 -13.03
N ARG A 108 12.48 -29.78 -12.25
CA ARG A 108 12.56 -29.69 -10.80
C ARG A 108 11.65 -30.68 -10.12
N ARG A 109 12.11 -31.18 -8.97
CA ARG A 109 11.29 -31.99 -8.07
C ARG A 109 10.46 -31.09 -7.16
N CYS A 110 9.14 -31.21 -7.21
CA CYS A 110 8.25 -30.46 -6.32
C CYS A 110 8.42 -30.92 -4.86
N ARG A 111 8.69 -29.99 -3.92
CA ARG A 111 8.87 -30.32 -2.49
C ARG A 111 7.62 -30.92 -1.81
N ALA A 112 6.43 -30.67 -2.37
CA ALA A 112 5.17 -31.13 -1.78
C ALA A 112 4.74 -32.51 -2.30
N CYS A 113 4.69 -32.71 -3.62
CA CYS A 113 4.25 -33.98 -4.21
C CYS A 113 5.42 -34.91 -4.63
N CYS A 114 6.66 -34.47 -4.48
CA CYS A 114 7.88 -35.21 -4.81
C CYS A 114 8.03 -35.66 -6.27
N LYS A 115 7.18 -35.19 -7.19
CA LYS A 115 7.26 -35.48 -8.63
C LYS A 115 8.23 -34.52 -9.34
N PHE A 116 9.01 -35.03 -10.29
CA PHE A 116 9.76 -34.22 -11.26
C PHE A 116 8.81 -33.63 -12.29
N GLN A 117 8.93 -32.33 -12.54
CA GLN A 117 8.11 -31.60 -13.50
C GLN A 117 8.97 -30.55 -14.23
N PRO A 118 8.59 -30.17 -15.45
CA PRO A 118 9.26 -29.10 -16.18
C PRO A 118 9.21 -27.79 -15.39
N ALA A 119 10.20 -26.93 -15.57
CA ALA A 119 10.28 -25.64 -14.87
C ALA A 119 9.02 -24.78 -15.04
N SER A 120 8.37 -24.83 -16.21
CA SER A 120 7.10 -24.14 -16.50
C SER A 120 5.92 -24.58 -15.62
N ALA A 121 6.00 -25.76 -14.99
CA ALA A 121 5.04 -26.23 -14.00
C ALA A 121 5.21 -25.56 -12.63
N PHE A 122 6.25 -24.75 -12.42
CA PHE A 122 6.49 -23.97 -11.22
C PHE A 122 6.18 -22.50 -11.49
N GLY A 123 5.45 -21.85 -10.58
CA GLY A 123 5.40 -20.38 -10.58
C GLY A 123 6.76 -19.79 -10.18
N GLY A 124 6.90 -18.48 -10.28
CA GLY A 124 8.09 -17.79 -9.80
C GLY A 124 7.81 -16.36 -9.37
N VAL A 125 8.83 -15.74 -8.79
CA VAL A 125 8.84 -14.33 -8.38
C VAL A 125 10.01 -13.63 -9.05
N SER A 126 9.76 -12.42 -9.56
CA SER A 126 10.82 -11.51 -9.97
C SER A 126 11.44 -10.88 -8.73
N SER A 127 12.77 -10.89 -8.66
CA SER A 127 13.55 -10.22 -7.61
C SER A 127 14.63 -9.35 -8.26
N ALA A 128 15.32 -8.53 -7.46
CA ALA A 128 16.47 -7.76 -7.93
C ALA A 128 17.59 -8.65 -8.52
N ASN A 129 17.67 -9.92 -8.08
CA ASN A 129 18.64 -10.90 -8.55
C ASN A 129 18.13 -11.76 -9.72
N GLY A 130 17.04 -11.33 -10.37
CA GLY A 130 16.38 -12.06 -11.45
C GLY A 130 15.19 -12.90 -10.98
N PHE A 131 14.73 -13.78 -11.87
CA PHE A 131 13.52 -14.59 -11.66
C PHE A 131 13.85 -15.91 -10.95
N THR A 132 13.11 -16.23 -9.89
CA THR A 132 13.32 -17.45 -9.11
C THR A 132 12.05 -18.30 -9.06
N LEU A 133 12.18 -19.60 -9.31
CA LEU A 133 11.08 -20.56 -9.25
C LEU A 133 10.72 -20.94 -7.82
N TYR A 134 9.42 -21.02 -7.55
CA TYR A 134 8.91 -21.61 -6.30
C TYR A 134 9.43 -23.04 -6.12
N THR A 135 9.52 -23.48 -4.86
CA THR A 135 9.92 -24.86 -4.51
C THR A 135 8.79 -25.89 -4.68
N ARG A 136 7.58 -25.44 -5.05
CA ARG A 136 6.38 -26.25 -5.25
C ARG A 136 5.83 -25.97 -6.65
N CYS A 137 5.35 -27.00 -7.33
CA CYS A 137 4.64 -26.82 -8.59
C CYS A 137 3.37 -25.97 -8.39
N LYS A 138 2.84 -25.38 -9.47
CA LYS A 138 1.68 -24.48 -9.46
C LYS A 138 0.50 -25.07 -8.69
N ILE A 139 0.13 -26.32 -8.97
CA ILE A 139 -0.96 -27.03 -8.29
C ILE A 139 -0.73 -27.14 -6.77
N CYS A 140 0.45 -27.62 -6.36
CA CYS A 140 0.78 -27.74 -4.93
C CYS A 140 0.95 -26.37 -4.24
N HIS A 141 1.37 -25.35 -4.99
CA HIS A 141 1.49 -23.99 -4.51
C HIS A 141 0.10 -23.37 -4.29
N GLU A 142 -0.81 -23.49 -5.24
CA GLU A 142 -2.21 -23.07 -5.12
C GLU A 142 -2.92 -23.78 -3.97
N ALA A 143 -2.76 -25.10 -3.86
CA ALA A 143 -3.28 -25.85 -2.72
C ALA A 143 -2.72 -25.29 -1.40
N MET A 144 -1.42 -25.00 -1.33
CA MET A 144 -0.80 -24.38 -0.15
C MET A 144 -1.36 -22.98 0.13
N LEU A 145 -1.57 -22.15 -0.88
CA LEU A 145 -2.17 -20.83 -0.73
C LEU A 145 -3.61 -20.95 -0.21
N ALA A 146 -4.41 -21.88 -0.76
CA ALA A 146 -5.77 -22.15 -0.30
C ALA A 146 -5.80 -22.59 1.18
N HIS A 147 -4.86 -23.44 1.61
CA HIS A 147 -4.71 -23.82 3.03
C HIS A 147 -4.25 -22.66 3.92
N ARG A 148 -3.56 -21.66 3.37
CA ARG A 148 -3.14 -20.45 4.08
C ARG A 148 -4.19 -19.36 4.10
N GLN A 149 -5.30 -19.51 3.39
CA GLN A 149 -6.37 -18.54 3.44
C GLN A 149 -6.99 -18.56 4.84
N LEU A 150 -7.12 -17.37 5.44
CA LEU A 150 -7.82 -17.23 6.72
C LEU A 150 -9.17 -16.55 6.46
N PRO A 151 -10.23 -16.96 7.18
CA PRO A 151 -11.51 -16.27 7.10
C PRO A 151 -11.36 -14.87 7.71
N CYS A 152 -11.90 -13.87 7.05
CA CYS A 152 -11.99 -12.54 7.64
C CYS A 152 -12.88 -12.55 8.88
N CYS A 153 -12.46 -11.84 9.93
CA CYS A 153 -13.17 -11.83 11.20
C CYS A 153 -14.56 -11.16 11.13
N LEU A 154 -14.82 -10.37 10.08
CA LEU A 154 -16.12 -9.74 9.82
C LEU A 154 -16.93 -10.51 8.76
N CYS A 155 -16.44 -10.55 7.51
CA CYS A 155 -17.19 -11.11 6.38
C CYS A 155 -17.14 -12.65 6.27
N GLN A 156 -16.26 -13.33 7.01
CA GLN A 156 -15.94 -14.76 6.88
C GLN A 156 -15.40 -15.23 5.50
N LYS A 157 -15.33 -14.35 4.49
CA LYS A 157 -14.67 -14.64 3.21
C LYS A 157 -13.20 -15.00 3.46
N LYS A 158 -12.78 -16.12 2.90
CA LYS A 158 -11.40 -16.60 2.93
C LYS A 158 -10.54 -15.70 2.04
N THR A 159 -9.47 -15.15 2.60
CA THR A 159 -8.51 -14.34 1.84
C THR A 159 -7.06 -14.74 2.12
N CYS A 160 -6.16 -14.37 1.22
CA CYS A 160 -4.73 -14.52 1.41
C CYS A 160 -4.21 -13.53 2.47
N ARG A 161 -3.10 -13.89 3.12
CA ARG A 161 -2.55 -13.10 4.23
C ARG A 161 -2.07 -11.69 3.87
N ASN A 162 -1.88 -11.43 2.58
CA ASN A 162 -1.38 -10.16 2.09
C ASN A 162 -2.46 -9.06 2.05
N ASP A 163 -3.73 -9.42 2.15
CA ASP A 163 -4.85 -8.47 2.04
C ASP A 163 -5.32 -7.94 3.42
N PHE A 164 -4.55 -8.22 4.48
CA PHE A 164 -4.94 -7.92 5.85
C PHE A 164 -4.65 -6.47 6.27
N LEU A 165 -5.37 -6.04 7.30
CA LEU A 165 -5.20 -4.73 7.92
C LEU A 165 -3.80 -4.65 8.54
N SER A 166 -2.91 -3.92 7.89
CA SER A 166 -1.54 -3.71 8.33
C SER A 166 -1.40 -2.56 9.31
N HIS A 167 -2.36 -1.62 9.32
CA HIS A 167 -2.35 -0.44 10.17
C HIS A 167 -3.73 -0.17 10.76
N PHE A 168 -3.79 0.30 12.01
CA PHE A 168 -5.05 0.63 12.67
C PHE A 168 -4.83 1.68 13.75
N ASN A 169 -5.54 2.83 13.68
CA ASN A 169 -5.39 3.95 14.62
C ASN A 169 -3.92 4.37 14.85
N GLY A 170 -3.12 4.40 13.78
CA GLY A 170 -1.69 4.74 13.85
C GLY A 170 -0.78 3.60 14.31
N TYR A 171 -1.32 2.44 14.69
CA TYR A 171 -0.52 1.27 15.03
C TYR A 171 -0.21 0.41 13.80
N THR A 172 1.00 -0.11 13.70
CA THR A 172 1.39 -1.13 12.74
C THR A 172 1.09 -2.52 13.30
N LEU A 173 0.12 -3.19 12.69
CA LEU A 173 -0.37 -4.52 13.08
C LEU A 173 0.27 -5.65 12.26
N CYS A 174 0.87 -5.31 11.11
CA CYS A 174 1.55 -6.30 10.28
C CYS A 174 2.92 -6.70 10.85
N GLY A 175 3.26 -7.98 10.70
CA GLY A 175 4.48 -8.59 11.24
C GLY A 175 4.18 -9.55 12.38
N ASN A 176 5.14 -10.42 12.74
CA ASN A 176 5.12 -11.15 14.01
C ASN A 176 3.89 -12.05 14.29
N GLY A 177 3.18 -12.55 13.28
CA GLY A 177 2.15 -13.58 13.50
C GLY A 177 0.74 -13.05 13.81
N THR A 178 0.56 -11.81 14.25
CA THR A 178 -0.76 -11.14 14.47
C THR A 178 -1.32 -10.60 13.17
N ALA A 179 -1.82 -11.46 12.30
CA ALA A 179 -2.65 -10.96 11.22
C ALA A 179 -4.08 -10.71 11.75
N LEU A 180 -4.47 -9.45 11.95
CA LEU A 180 -5.89 -9.11 12.00
C LEU A 180 -6.46 -9.33 10.60
N SER A 181 -7.13 -10.46 10.42
CA SER A 181 -7.61 -10.88 9.10
C SER A 181 -8.84 -10.08 8.67
N LEU A 182 -8.64 -8.97 7.93
CA LEU A 182 -9.72 -8.29 7.18
C LEU A 182 -9.61 -8.61 5.69
N CYS A 183 -10.73 -9.01 5.06
CA CYS A 183 -10.75 -9.54 3.69
C CYS A 183 -10.78 -8.47 2.58
N CYS A 184 -11.29 -7.27 2.89
CA CYS A 184 -11.58 -6.25 1.88
C CYS A 184 -11.68 -4.85 2.50
N LYS A 185 -11.62 -3.83 1.64
CA LYS A 185 -11.81 -2.41 2.01
C LYS A 185 -13.17 -2.15 2.68
N GLU A 186 -14.20 -2.91 2.32
CA GLU A 186 -15.53 -2.80 2.95
C GLU A 186 -15.50 -3.29 4.40
N CYS A 187 -14.76 -4.36 4.71
CA CYS A 187 -14.59 -4.85 6.08
C CYS A 187 -13.76 -3.89 6.93
N GLU A 188 -12.76 -3.23 6.35
CA GLU A 188 -12.02 -2.19 7.03
C GLU A 188 -12.94 -1.02 7.41
N ALA A 189 -13.73 -0.51 6.45
CA ALA A 189 -14.71 0.54 6.72
C ALA A 189 -15.76 0.09 7.77
N ALA A 190 -16.24 -1.15 7.67
CA ALA A 190 -17.19 -1.71 8.64
C ALA A 190 -16.58 -1.86 10.04
N LEU A 191 -15.30 -2.26 10.16
CA LEU A 191 -14.60 -2.30 11.44
C LEU A 191 -14.52 -0.91 12.06
N LEU A 192 -14.09 0.08 11.29
CA LEU A 192 -13.95 1.46 11.75
C LEU A 192 -15.28 2.10 12.15
N ALA A 193 -16.40 1.63 11.58
CA ALA A 193 -17.74 2.06 11.93
C ALA A 193 -18.29 1.43 13.24
N LEU A 194 -17.66 0.38 13.77
CA LEU A 194 -18.04 -0.19 15.06
C LEU A 194 -17.69 0.76 16.22
N SER A 195 -18.39 0.64 17.35
CA SER A 195 -17.96 1.32 18.59
C SER A 195 -16.59 0.79 19.03
N GLU A 196 -15.81 1.63 19.72
CA GLU A 196 -14.45 1.26 20.17
C GLU A 196 -14.45 -0.03 21.01
N VAL A 197 -15.45 -0.23 21.88
CA VAL A 197 -15.62 -1.47 22.67
C VAL A 197 -15.76 -2.69 21.75
N ARG A 198 -16.58 -2.60 20.69
CA ARG A 198 -16.75 -3.71 19.74
C ARG A 198 -15.51 -3.95 18.89
N GLN A 199 -14.81 -2.88 18.49
CA GLN A 199 -13.51 -2.99 17.81
C GLN A 199 -12.53 -3.76 18.71
N ARG A 200 -12.42 -3.38 20.00
CA ARG A 200 -11.56 -4.03 21.01
C ARG A 200 -11.88 -5.51 21.15
N THR A 201 -13.13 -5.86 21.42
CA THR A 201 -13.53 -7.25 21.57
C THR A 201 -13.18 -8.09 20.34
N LEU A 202 -13.42 -7.57 19.13
CA LEU A 202 -13.13 -8.30 17.90
C LEU A 202 -11.62 -8.52 17.72
N ILE A 203 -10.83 -7.46 17.92
CA ILE A 203 -9.39 -7.49 17.80
C ILE A 203 -8.78 -8.46 18.82
N LEU A 204 -9.19 -8.39 20.08
CA LEU A 204 -8.74 -9.30 21.13
C LEU A 204 -9.05 -10.76 20.79
N SER A 205 -10.26 -11.04 20.30
CA SER A 205 -10.63 -12.37 19.82
C SER A 205 -9.71 -12.85 18.68
N CYS A 206 -9.36 -11.97 17.73
CA CYS A 206 -8.41 -12.32 16.67
C CYS A 206 -7.00 -12.57 17.21
N CYS A 207 -6.53 -11.78 18.16
CA CYS A 207 -5.26 -11.98 18.84
C CYS A 207 -5.24 -13.33 19.58
N GLN A 208 -6.28 -13.68 20.32
CA GLN A 208 -6.39 -14.98 21.00
C GLN A 208 -6.38 -16.16 20.03
N LYS A 209 -6.97 -16.02 18.84
CA LYS A 209 -6.90 -17.05 17.79
C LYS A 209 -5.48 -17.19 17.22
N ALA A 210 -4.78 -16.08 17.02
CA ALA A 210 -3.41 -16.09 16.51
C ALA A 210 -2.40 -16.58 17.58
N PHE A 211 -2.68 -16.30 18.85
CA PHE A 211 -1.89 -16.66 20.02
C PHE A 211 -2.78 -17.42 21.01
N PRO A 212 -3.05 -18.71 20.76
CA PRO A 212 -3.89 -19.50 21.66
C PRO A 212 -3.26 -19.65 23.04
N ALA A 213 -4.07 -19.98 24.05
CA ALA A 213 -3.61 -20.27 25.42
C ALA A 213 -2.46 -21.30 25.45
N GLY A 214 -1.56 -21.16 26.42
CA GLY A 214 -0.38 -22.03 26.55
C GLY A 214 0.79 -21.63 25.64
N GLN A 215 0.90 -20.35 25.27
CA GLN A 215 2.12 -19.85 24.65
C GLN A 215 3.29 -19.96 25.62
N VAL A 216 4.45 -20.29 25.09
CA VAL A 216 5.70 -20.34 25.84
C VAL A 216 6.82 -19.64 25.08
N ILE A 217 7.77 -19.09 25.83
CA ILE A 217 9.10 -18.73 25.35
C ILE A 217 10.03 -19.91 25.56
N TYR A 218 10.82 -20.25 24.56
CA TYR A 218 11.77 -21.34 24.60
C TYR A 218 13.13 -20.92 24.05
N THR A 219 14.16 -21.70 24.38
CA THR A 219 15.48 -21.63 23.77
C THR A 219 15.83 -22.90 23.01
N GLU A 220 16.68 -22.77 22.00
CA GLU A 220 17.44 -23.90 21.46
C GLU A 220 18.89 -23.77 21.91
N ARG A 221 19.42 -24.86 22.48
CA ARG A 221 20.76 -24.94 23.03
C ARG A 221 21.64 -25.92 22.28
N ASP A 222 22.91 -25.61 22.21
CA ASP A 222 23.91 -26.56 21.73
C ASP A 222 24.01 -27.73 22.72
N PRO A 223 23.87 -28.99 22.28
CA PRO A 223 23.88 -30.14 23.17
C PRO A 223 25.25 -30.44 23.81
N GLU A 224 26.34 -29.88 23.29
CA GLU A 224 27.70 -30.09 23.83
C GLU A 224 28.10 -28.98 24.80
N THR A 225 27.84 -27.72 24.45
CA THR A 225 28.28 -26.56 25.24
C THR A 225 27.20 -26.01 26.17
N ASP A 226 25.95 -26.44 26.01
CA ASP A 226 24.75 -25.89 26.67
C ASP A 226 24.52 -24.39 26.38
N GLU A 227 25.23 -23.82 25.40
CA GLU A 227 25.08 -22.42 24.98
C GLU A 227 23.74 -22.19 24.29
N ILE A 228 23.11 -21.05 24.57
CA ILE A 228 21.85 -20.65 23.94
C ILE A 228 22.14 -19.95 22.61
N HIS A 229 21.63 -20.52 21.52
CA HIS A 229 21.77 -19.97 20.17
C HIS A 229 20.49 -19.41 19.59
N TYR A 230 19.33 -19.71 20.16
CA TYR A 230 18.07 -19.20 19.62
C TYR A 230 17.04 -19.04 20.73
N VAL A 231 16.31 -17.92 20.70
CA VAL A 231 15.10 -17.69 21.50
C VAL A 231 13.91 -17.67 20.56
N GLY A 232 12.84 -18.37 20.94
CA GLY A 232 11.62 -18.43 20.16
C GLY A 232 10.34 -18.45 21.00
N ARG A 233 9.21 -18.29 20.32
CA ARG A 233 7.87 -18.53 20.89
C ARG A 233 7.07 -19.63 20.17
N THR A 234 6.19 -20.31 20.92
CA THR A 234 5.27 -21.31 20.35
C THR A 234 4.11 -21.63 21.30
N GLY A 235 2.96 -22.05 20.74
CA GLY A 235 1.89 -22.71 21.50
C GLY A 235 1.97 -24.25 21.51
N ASN A 236 2.93 -24.84 20.78
CA ASN A 236 3.19 -26.28 20.76
C ASN A 236 4.69 -26.55 20.63
N PRO A 237 5.41 -26.71 21.76
CA PRO A 237 6.86 -26.89 21.76
C PRO A 237 7.33 -28.11 20.97
N LYS A 238 6.69 -29.27 21.18
CA LYS A 238 7.06 -30.53 20.50
C LYS A 238 7.00 -30.38 18.97
N ARG A 239 5.88 -29.85 18.45
CA ARG A 239 5.70 -29.62 17.02
C ARG A 239 6.70 -28.59 16.48
N ARG A 240 6.94 -27.50 17.21
CA ARG A 240 7.86 -26.44 16.81
C ARG A 240 9.31 -26.92 16.76
N HIS A 241 9.73 -27.70 17.75
CA HIS A 241 11.06 -28.30 17.77
C HIS A 241 11.26 -29.25 16.59
N ALA A 242 10.31 -30.16 16.35
CA ALA A 242 10.33 -31.03 15.18
C ALA A 242 10.42 -30.23 13.86
N GLN A 243 9.70 -29.10 13.77
CA GLN A 243 9.80 -28.22 12.62
C GLN A 243 11.22 -27.66 12.43
N HIS A 244 11.88 -27.17 13.49
CA HIS A 244 13.26 -26.65 13.38
C HIS A 244 14.24 -27.73 12.91
N LEU A 245 14.10 -28.96 13.41
CA LEU A 245 14.91 -30.09 12.97
C LEU A 245 14.67 -30.48 11.50
N CYS A 246 13.46 -30.24 10.98
CA CYS A 246 13.16 -30.48 9.56
C CYS A 246 13.51 -29.29 8.65
N ASP A 247 13.65 -28.09 9.19
CA ASP A 247 13.98 -26.86 8.46
C ASP A 247 15.51 -26.70 8.24
N THR A 248 16.25 -27.81 8.13
CA THR A 248 17.69 -27.89 7.79
C THR A 248 18.00 -27.55 6.33
N SER A 249 17.06 -26.91 5.61
CA SER A 249 17.27 -26.57 4.21
C SER A 249 18.41 -25.56 4.12
N SER A 250 19.58 -26.01 3.63
CA SER A 250 20.73 -25.17 3.37
C SER A 250 20.32 -23.93 2.58
N THR A 251 20.33 -22.77 3.25
CA THR A 251 20.04 -21.47 2.64
C THR A 251 21.17 -20.98 1.73
N LEU A 252 22.17 -21.84 1.44
CA LEU A 252 23.32 -21.54 0.56
C LEU A 252 22.90 -21.03 -0.83
N ALA A 253 21.66 -21.26 -1.27
CA ALA A 253 21.22 -20.91 -2.63
C ALA A 253 20.45 -19.57 -2.77
N LEU A 254 20.18 -18.82 -1.70
CA LEU A 254 19.21 -17.69 -1.77
C LEU A 254 19.75 -16.29 -1.48
N TRP A 255 21.01 -16.16 -1.08
CA TRP A 255 21.60 -14.85 -0.76
C TRP A 255 22.84 -14.66 -1.63
N GLY A 256 22.81 -13.64 -2.50
CA GLY A 256 23.85 -13.37 -3.51
C GLY A 256 25.26 -13.23 -2.93
N THR A 257 26.24 -13.34 -3.82
CA THR A 257 27.70 -13.44 -3.56
C THR A 257 28.32 -12.33 -2.72
N GLU A 258 27.60 -11.22 -2.45
CA GLU A 258 28.15 -10.03 -1.79
C GLU A 258 27.75 -9.83 -0.32
N ARG A 259 26.84 -10.66 0.24
CA ARG A 259 26.55 -10.58 1.69
C ARG A 259 27.47 -11.54 2.45
N LYS A 260 28.15 -11.03 3.49
CA LYS A 260 28.85 -11.86 4.50
C LYS A 260 28.02 -13.10 4.78
N VAL A 261 28.60 -14.29 4.65
CA VAL A 261 27.95 -15.57 4.93
C VAL A 261 27.53 -15.56 6.40
N TRP A 262 26.28 -15.14 6.67
CA TRP A 262 25.75 -15.11 8.02
C TRP A 262 25.48 -16.54 8.46
N TYR A 263 26.03 -16.91 9.61
CA TYR A 263 25.74 -18.19 10.23
C TYR A 263 24.31 -18.13 10.80
N THR A 264 23.35 -18.69 10.07
CA THR A 264 21.94 -18.69 10.48
C THR A 264 21.63 -19.86 11.40
N ARG A 265 20.48 -19.82 12.09
CA ARG A 265 19.94 -20.98 12.83
C ARG A 265 19.92 -22.26 11.96
N GLY A 266 19.53 -22.16 10.69
CA GLY A 266 19.50 -23.32 9.79
C GLY A 266 20.88 -23.90 9.51
N ASN A 267 21.89 -23.05 9.34
CA ASN A 267 23.29 -23.47 9.18
C ASN A 267 23.82 -24.15 10.44
N TRP A 268 23.48 -23.61 11.62
CA TRP A 268 23.86 -24.19 12.90
C TRP A 268 23.24 -25.56 13.15
N ILE A 269 21.93 -25.70 12.93
CA ILE A 269 21.26 -27.00 13.08
C ILE A 269 21.83 -28.02 12.09
N GLN A 270 22.17 -27.62 10.85
CA GLN A 270 22.82 -28.51 9.90
C GLN A 270 24.22 -28.95 10.39
N ALA A 271 25.03 -28.02 10.91
CA ALA A 271 26.35 -28.35 11.46
C ALA A 271 26.29 -29.27 12.69
N LEU A 272 25.21 -29.18 13.48
CA LEU A 272 24.93 -30.16 14.53
C LEU A 272 24.58 -31.53 13.94
N ALA A 273 23.67 -31.56 12.95
CA ALA A 273 23.25 -32.79 12.30
C ALA A 273 24.41 -33.55 11.62
N ASP A 274 25.35 -32.83 11.00
CA ASP A 274 26.55 -33.40 10.37
C ASP A 274 27.47 -34.11 11.40
N ARG A 275 27.38 -33.71 12.67
CA ARG A 275 28.08 -34.34 13.80
C ARG A 275 27.24 -35.41 14.52
N GLY A 276 26.05 -35.73 14.02
CA GLY A 276 25.11 -36.65 14.67
C GLY A 276 24.42 -36.05 15.90
N LEU A 277 24.45 -34.73 16.06
CA LEU A 277 23.87 -33.99 17.18
C LEU A 277 22.57 -33.30 16.78
N LYS A 278 21.79 -32.87 17.78
CA LYS A 278 20.58 -32.07 17.60
C LYS A 278 20.48 -31.03 18.71
N PRO A 279 19.97 -29.81 18.42
CA PRO A 279 19.74 -28.83 19.47
C PRO A 279 18.77 -29.37 20.52
N SER A 280 18.93 -28.96 21.77
CA SER A 280 17.95 -29.25 22.83
C SER A 280 17.01 -28.04 23.00
N MET A 281 15.70 -28.29 23.09
CA MET A 281 14.73 -27.23 23.35
C MET A 281 14.42 -27.17 24.85
N GLN A 282 14.52 -25.98 25.43
CA GLN A 282 14.15 -25.72 26.83
C GLN A 282 13.10 -24.62 26.90
N ILE A 283 12.08 -24.80 27.74
CA ILE A 283 11.08 -23.75 28.01
C ILE A 283 11.64 -22.79 29.06
N LEU A 284 11.64 -21.50 28.74
CA LEU A 284 12.05 -20.43 29.65
C LEU A 284 10.87 -19.90 30.47
N GLN A 285 9.74 -19.66 29.82
CA GLN A 285 8.58 -19.05 30.48
C GLN A 285 7.27 -19.47 29.80
N THR A 286 6.26 -19.77 30.61
CA THR A 286 4.87 -19.89 30.16
C THR A 286 4.20 -18.53 30.25
N ILE A 287 3.54 -18.09 29.18
CA ILE A 287 2.89 -16.78 29.10
C ILE A 287 1.40 -16.93 29.38
N GLU A 288 0.94 -16.33 30.47
CA GLU A 288 -0.46 -16.34 30.88
C GLU A 288 -1.35 -15.61 29.88
N THR A 289 -0.95 -14.38 29.52
CA THR A 289 -1.66 -13.58 28.52
C THR A 289 -1.05 -13.83 27.15
N SER A 290 -1.52 -14.87 26.46
CA SER A 290 -0.91 -15.35 25.21
C SER A 290 -0.53 -14.28 24.19
N PRO A 291 -1.34 -13.23 23.89
CA PRO A 291 -0.91 -12.20 22.93
C PRO A 291 0.38 -11.47 23.33
N LEU A 292 0.67 -11.31 24.63
CA LEU A 292 1.89 -10.66 25.11
C LEU A 292 3.15 -11.51 24.91
N VAL A 293 3.04 -12.75 24.42
CA VAL A 293 4.20 -13.58 24.06
C VAL A 293 5.16 -12.88 23.11
N ILE A 294 4.65 -11.96 22.29
CA ILE A 294 5.44 -11.25 21.29
C ILE A 294 6.44 -10.31 21.95
N GLU A 295 5.98 -9.57 22.93
CA GLU A 295 6.82 -8.71 23.75
C GLU A 295 7.84 -9.55 24.54
N TRP A 296 7.38 -10.65 25.15
CA TRP A 296 8.25 -11.50 25.96
C TRP A 296 9.36 -12.18 25.15
N GLU A 297 9.08 -12.67 23.94
CA GLU A 297 10.13 -13.20 23.06
C GLU A 297 11.20 -12.13 22.80
N GLN A 298 10.78 -10.91 22.50
CA GLN A 298 11.68 -9.80 22.25
C GLN A 298 12.54 -9.45 23.48
N ARG A 299 11.93 -9.42 24.67
CA ARG A 299 12.63 -9.20 25.95
C ARG A 299 13.71 -10.26 26.19
N TYR A 300 13.41 -11.53 25.96
CA TYR A 300 14.40 -12.60 26.12
C TYR A 300 15.53 -12.55 25.08
N ILE A 301 15.23 -12.15 23.84
CA ILE A 301 16.26 -11.90 22.83
C ILE A 301 17.22 -10.80 23.30
N TRP A 302 16.69 -9.66 23.77
CA TRP A 302 17.51 -8.55 24.27
C TRP A 302 18.29 -8.93 25.53
N HIS A 303 17.65 -9.62 26.47
CA HIS A 303 18.34 -10.16 27.64
C HIS A 303 19.50 -11.06 27.22
N GLY A 304 19.30 -11.98 26.27
CA GLY A 304 20.37 -12.83 25.76
C GLY A 304 21.52 -12.06 25.12
N ILE A 305 21.23 -11.02 24.34
CA ILE A 305 22.25 -10.12 23.77
C ILE A 305 23.03 -9.40 24.89
N GLN A 306 22.33 -8.92 25.92
CA GLN A 306 22.92 -8.24 27.07
C GLN A 306 23.83 -9.18 27.88
N GLN A 307 23.44 -10.44 28.06
CA GLN A 307 24.24 -11.47 28.74
C GLN A 307 25.36 -12.08 27.86
N GLY A 308 25.48 -11.66 26.60
CA GLY A 308 26.52 -12.15 25.70
C GLY A 308 26.26 -13.54 25.11
N TRP A 309 24.99 -14.00 25.07
CA TRP A 309 24.64 -15.24 24.38
C TRP A 309 24.93 -15.14 22.88
N GLN A 310 25.34 -16.26 22.28
CA GLN A 310 25.65 -16.35 20.85
C GLN A 310 24.39 -16.55 19.99
N LEU A 311 23.43 -15.64 20.15
CA LEU A 311 22.11 -15.73 19.51
C LEU A 311 22.17 -15.58 17.99
N LEU A 312 21.40 -16.43 17.31
CA LEU A 312 21.19 -16.51 15.86
C LEU A 312 19.84 -15.92 15.44
N ASN A 313 19.17 -15.23 16.36
CA ASN A 313 17.99 -14.39 16.11
C ASN A 313 18.34 -13.24 15.16
N VAL A 314 17.42 -12.81 14.29
CA VAL A 314 17.71 -11.81 13.24
C VAL A 314 18.10 -10.46 13.85
N GLU A 315 17.63 -10.17 15.05
CA GLU A 315 17.91 -8.96 15.81
C GLU A 315 19.40 -8.80 16.14
N THR A 316 20.17 -9.90 16.21
CA THR A 316 21.64 -9.81 16.42
C THR A 316 22.39 -9.29 15.20
N MET A 317 21.72 -9.16 14.06
CA MET A 317 22.30 -8.59 12.85
C MET A 317 22.41 -7.07 12.90
N ASP A 318 21.55 -6.42 13.68
CA ASP A 318 21.55 -4.98 13.86
C ASP A 318 22.60 -4.58 14.90
N GLN A 319 23.77 -4.15 14.42
CA GLN A 319 24.91 -3.79 15.29
C GLN A 319 24.61 -2.58 16.19
N GLU A 320 23.78 -1.65 15.73
CA GLU A 320 23.39 -0.47 16.51
C GLU A 320 22.47 -0.89 17.66
N LEU A 321 21.46 -1.71 17.36
CA LEU A 321 20.59 -2.29 18.38
C LEU A 321 21.38 -3.11 19.41
N VAL A 322 22.29 -3.98 18.95
CA VAL A 322 23.14 -4.81 19.83
C VAL A 322 24.00 -3.94 20.75
N ALA A 323 24.64 -2.90 20.22
CA ALA A 323 25.44 -1.97 21.01
C ALA A 323 24.59 -1.25 22.06
N ARG A 324 23.39 -0.78 21.68
CA ARG A 324 22.45 -0.12 22.59
C ARG A 324 21.95 -1.04 23.70
N ILE A 325 21.62 -2.30 23.39
CA ILE A 325 21.22 -3.31 24.38
C ILE A 325 22.34 -3.55 25.39
N LYS A 326 23.58 -3.73 24.92
CA LYS A 326 24.74 -3.98 25.79
C LYS A 326 25.11 -2.79 26.68
N ALA A 327 24.91 -1.56 26.18
CA ALA A 327 25.14 -0.34 26.96
C ALA A 327 24.01 -0.04 27.95
N SER A 328 22.84 -0.66 27.79
CA SER A 328 21.68 -0.44 28.65
C SER A 328 21.89 -1.05 30.04
N SER A 329 21.55 -0.27 31.07
CA SER A 329 21.49 -0.72 32.47
C SER A 329 20.16 -1.37 32.85
N LEU A 330 19.20 -1.44 31.92
CA LEU A 330 17.89 -2.04 32.15
C LEU A 330 17.98 -3.56 32.25
N ASP A 331 17.28 -4.14 33.22
CA ASP A 331 16.93 -5.56 33.15
C ASP A 331 15.70 -5.73 32.26
N PHE A 332 15.90 -6.20 31.02
CA PHE A 332 14.82 -6.34 30.04
C PHE A 332 13.71 -7.32 30.46
N LEU A 333 13.97 -8.25 31.38
CA LEU A 333 12.96 -9.19 31.87
C LEU A 333 12.07 -8.57 32.95
N VAL A 334 12.56 -7.56 33.66
CA VAL A 334 11.87 -6.95 34.81
C VAL A 334 11.37 -5.53 34.51
N ALA A 335 12.03 -4.81 33.59
CA ALA A 335 11.72 -3.42 33.27
C ALA A 335 10.24 -3.24 32.86
N PRO A 336 9.53 -2.21 33.40
CA PRO A 336 8.19 -1.87 32.94
C PRO A 336 8.16 -1.61 31.43
N PHE A 337 7.06 -1.98 30.77
CA PHE A 337 6.94 -1.82 29.31
C PHE A 337 7.05 -0.35 28.87
N GLU A 338 6.49 0.56 29.67
CA GLU A 338 6.51 2.00 29.42
C GLU A 338 7.94 2.54 29.40
N LEU A 339 8.81 2.02 30.27
CA LEU A 339 10.22 2.38 30.28
C LEU A 339 10.93 1.88 29.02
N LEU A 340 10.62 0.67 28.56
CA LEU A 340 11.18 0.15 27.31
C LEU A 340 10.71 0.95 26.08
N VAL A 341 9.51 1.52 26.10
CA VAL A 341 9.04 2.45 25.05
C VAL A 341 9.75 3.80 25.15
N GLN A 342 9.91 4.33 26.36
CA GLN A 342 10.62 5.58 26.62
C GLN A 342 12.08 5.51 26.16
N GLU A 343 12.74 4.38 26.39
CA GLU A 343 14.13 4.11 25.98
C GLU A 343 14.23 3.60 24.52
N HIS A 344 13.14 3.71 23.75
CA HIS A 344 13.08 3.36 22.32
C HIS A 344 13.48 1.92 21.97
N PHE A 345 13.29 0.97 22.90
CA PHE A 345 13.41 -0.45 22.60
C PHE A 345 12.13 -1.00 21.95
N PHE A 346 10.97 -0.47 22.35
CA PHE A 346 9.71 -0.69 21.65
C PHE A 346 9.19 0.62 21.04
N SER A 347 8.60 0.53 19.85
CA SER A 347 7.84 1.64 19.29
C SER A 347 6.48 1.78 19.99
N SER A 348 6.08 3.03 20.29
CA SER A 348 4.75 3.35 20.83
C SER A 348 3.62 3.02 19.88
N HIS A 349 3.93 2.75 18.61
CA HIS A 349 2.98 2.52 17.52
C HIS A 349 3.10 1.11 16.92
N GLU A 350 3.86 0.21 17.54
CA GLU A 350 3.94 -1.17 17.08
C GLU A 350 2.98 -2.09 17.83
N LEU A 351 2.90 -3.32 17.33
CA LEU A 351 2.04 -4.35 17.85
C LEU A 351 2.21 -4.64 19.36
N PRO A 352 3.42 -4.74 19.96
CA PRO A 352 3.53 -4.95 21.40
C PRO A 352 2.85 -3.84 22.20
N ALA A 353 3.03 -2.58 21.80
CA ALA A 353 2.39 -1.44 22.43
C ALA A 353 0.87 -1.50 22.24
N PHE A 354 0.42 -1.79 21.02
CA PHE A 354 -0.99 -2.01 20.73
C PHE A 354 -1.62 -3.06 21.66
N LEU A 355 -1.00 -4.23 21.79
CA LEU A 355 -1.49 -5.33 22.63
C LEU A 355 -1.53 -4.94 24.12
N ARG A 356 -0.51 -4.24 24.63
CA ARG A 356 -0.49 -3.74 26.01
C ARG A 356 -1.66 -2.80 26.28
N TYR A 357 -1.81 -1.76 25.47
CA TYR A 357 -2.86 -0.76 25.67
C TYR A 357 -4.26 -1.35 25.50
N TRP A 358 -4.45 -2.24 24.53
CA TRP A 358 -5.77 -2.80 24.25
C TRP A 358 -6.17 -3.91 25.23
N HIS A 359 -5.23 -4.71 25.71
CA HIS A 359 -5.52 -5.79 26.66
C HIS A 359 -5.63 -5.29 28.11
N GLN A 360 -4.81 -4.31 28.52
CA GLN A 360 -4.82 -3.83 29.90
C GLN A 360 -5.94 -2.84 30.21
N ALA A 361 -6.52 -2.20 29.19
CA ALA A 361 -7.61 -1.24 29.38
C ALA A 361 -8.90 -1.88 29.95
N GLU A 362 -9.14 -3.19 29.75
CA GLU A 362 -10.29 -3.88 30.36
C GLU A 362 -10.14 -4.09 31.87
N TYR A 363 -8.91 -4.15 32.39
CA TYR A 363 -8.65 -4.41 33.81
C TYR A 363 -8.65 -3.14 34.67
N PHE A 364 -8.61 -1.96 34.07
CA PHE A 364 -8.60 -0.68 34.78
C PHE A 364 -9.58 0.34 34.17
N PRO A 365 -10.90 0.09 34.25
CA PRO A 365 -11.92 1.00 33.69
C PRO A 365 -11.94 2.41 34.31
N GLY A 366 -11.19 2.66 35.39
CA GLY A 366 -11.07 3.96 36.05
C GLY A 366 -9.86 4.82 35.63
N ARG A 367 -8.88 4.27 34.89
CA ARG A 367 -7.83 5.08 34.24
C ARG A 367 -8.30 5.42 32.84
N ALA A 368 -9.26 6.35 32.74
CA ALA A 368 -9.55 7.01 31.48
C ALA A 368 -8.22 7.45 30.87
N SER A 369 -8.01 7.10 29.60
CA SER A 369 -6.81 7.40 28.83
C SER A 369 -6.40 8.87 28.97
N SER A 370 -5.61 9.20 29.99
CA SER A 370 -4.42 9.99 29.74
C SER A 370 -3.57 9.10 28.85
N VAL A 371 -3.93 9.04 27.55
CA VAL A 371 -2.97 8.73 26.49
C VAL A 371 -1.76 9.49 26.93
N ILE A 372 -0.69 8.76 27.23
CA ILE A 372 0.59 9.36 27.58
C ILE A 372 0.80 10.33 26.43
N THR A 373 0.52 11.61 26.69
CA THR A 373 0.87 12.68 25.78
C THR A 373 2.34 12.74 26.07
N ILE A 374 3.08 11.83 25.43
CA ILE A 374 4.51 11.95 25.26
C ILE A 374 4.58 13.26 24.50
N ARG A 375 4.69 14.36 25.25
CA ARG A 375 5.02 15.67 24.70
C ARG A 375 6.28 15.35 23.93
N SER A 376 6.19 15.32 22.61
CA SER A 376 7.36 15.36 21.75
C SER A 376 8.12 16.59 22.23
N GLN A 377 9.14 16.37 23.06
CA GLN A 377 10.09 17.42 23.32
C GLN A 377 10.66 17.72 21.95
N GLY A 378 10.39 18.93 21.47
CA GLY A 378 10.73 19.37 20.12
C GLY A 378 12.22 19.26 19.90
N THR A 379 12.67 18.10 19.44
CA THR A 379 13.89 18.01 18.66
C THR A 379 13.49 18.48 17.27
N SER A 380 13.93 19.68 16.94
CA SER A 380 13.87 20.25 15.60
C SER A 380 14.73 19.39 14.67
N TYR A 381 14.20 18.25 14.23
CA TYR A 381 14.75 17.54 13.09
C TYR A 381 14.34 18.29 11.83
N SER A 382 15.33 18.95 11.24
CA SER A 382 15.25 19.55 9.91
C SER A 382 14.97 18.45 8.88
N PRO A 383 13.93 18.57 8.03
CA PRO A 383 13.68 17.61 6.97
C PRO A 383 14.57 17.93 5.77
N ALA A 384 15.83 17.50 5.83
CA ALA A 384 16.65 17.32 4.64
C ALA A 384 16.93 15.82 4.50
N PHE A 385 16.54 15.27 3.34
CA PHE A 385 16.57 13.84 2.96
C PHE A 385 15.36 13.00 3.35
N PHE A 386 14.27 13.13 2.57
CA PHE A 386 13.57 11.98 1.97
C PHE A 386 12.69 12.53 0.81
N SER A 387 13.33 12.83 -0.32
CA SER A 387 12.66 12.99 -1.61
C SER A 387 13.04 11.78 -2.45
N LEU A 388 12.19 10.75 -2.44
CA LEU A 388 12.07 9.73 -3.48
C LEU A 388 10.94 8.77 -3.07
N THR A 389 9.70 9.11 -3.42
CA THR A 389 8.58 8.22 -3.79
C THR A 389 7.26 9.00 -3.78
N GLN A 390 7.11 9.92 -4.73
CA GLN A 390 5.80 10.52 -5.04
C GLN A 390 5.67 10.78 -6.54
N GLN A 391 5.73 9.70 -7.32
CA GLN A 391 5.15 9.60 -8.65
C GLN A 391 4.45 8.25 -8.70
N TYR A 392 3.27 8.20 -9.33
CA TYR A 392 2.32 7.07 -9.40
C TYR A 392 1.22 6.99 -8.34
N ALA A 393 0.39 8.04 -8.21
CA ALA A 393 -0.96 7.90 -7.63
C ALA A 393 -1.96 8.98 -8.09
N SER A 394 -1.90 9.43 -9.35
CA SER A 394 -2.82 10.47 -9.86
C SER A 394 -3.31 10.21 -11.30
N SER A 395 -3.57 8.94 -11.63
CA SER A 395 -4.27 8.56 -12.87
C SER A 395 -5.17 7.36 -12.63
N LEU A 396 -6.30 7.53 -11.93
CA LEU A 396 -7.45 6.60 -11.96
C LEU A 396 -8.63 7.12 -11.12
N ARG A 397 -9.06 8.37 -11.37
CA ARG A 397 -10.42 8.85 -11.08
C ARG A 397 -10.74 9.98 -12.05
N MET A 398 -11.24 9.61 -13.22
CA MET A 398 -12.12 10.35 -14.14
C MET A 398 -12.02 9.65 -15.49
N SER A 399 -12.79 8.57 -15.66
CA SER A 399 -13.27 7.97 -16.92
C SER A 399 -14.15 6.79 -16.55
#